data_AF-A0A6L8MTX8-F1
#
_entry.id   AF-A0A6L8MTX8-F1
#
_cell.length_a   1.000
_cell.length_b   1.000
_cell.length_c   1.000
_cell.angle_alpha   90.00
_cell.angle_beta   90.00
_cell.angle_gamma   90.00
#
_symmetry.space_group_name_H-M   'P 1'
#
loop_
_entity.id
_entity.type
_entity.pdbx_description
1 polymer ?
#
loop_
_entity_poly.entity_id
_entity_poly.type
_entity_poly.pdbx_seq_one_letter_code
_entity_poly.pdbx_strand_id
1 'polypeptide(L)'
;ASVASAAARGAVASAPVAVPAAPPAVSPSGNDSAAALRQLAGLWGLTLTAGDPCSTAARANLRCLQAKGGIEDVRLLDRPAMLKLHDDPVAPNYVLLTALDGEQATIVVAGGQSRTLSVAALAARYDGEFTTFWRAPRAWRDEVRGGDQGADVDWLARRLAQIYALPKPPDNQPLDAALRKRLLEFQAAQNLKADGVAGPKTFIRLYQLGGVQEPRLR
;
A
#
# COMPACT_ATOMS: atom_id res chain seq x y z
N ALA A 1 -24.33 19.54 87.75
CA ALA A 1 -24.65 18.35 86.95
C ALA A 1 -24.32 18.68 85.50
N SER A 2 -23.23 18.10 85.01
CA SER A 2 -22.72 18.30 83.65
C SER A 2 -23.42 17.36 82.68
N VAL A 3 -23.75 17.85 81.48
CA VAL A 3 -24.08 17.03 80.32
C VAL A 3 -23.21 17.49 79.17
N ALA A 4 -22.25 16.65 78.79
CA ALA A 4 -21.39 16.83 77.64
C ALA A 4 -22.02 16.10 76.44
N SER A 5 -22.28 16.85 75.37
CA SER A 5 -22.86 16.36 74.12
C SER A 5 -21.77 15.76 73.23
N ALA A 6 -21.94 14.51 72.81
CA ALA A 6 -21.01 13.82 71.92
C ALA A 6 -21.22 14.24 70.46
N ALA A 7 -20.12 14.60 69.77
CA ALA A 7 -20.08 14.92 68.35
C ALA A 7 -19.88 13.66 67.50
N ALA A 8 -20.77 13.40 66.54
CA ALA A 8 -20.63 12.36 65.54
C ALA A 8 -19.78 12.87 64.35
N ARG A 9 -18.71 12.14 64.04
CA ARG A 9 -17.83 12.38 62.88
C ARG A 9 -18.51 11.88 61.60
N GLY A 10 -18.83 12.77 60.68
CA GLY A 10 -19.23 12.42 59.32
C GLY A 10 -18.00 12.02 58.50
N ALA A 11 -17.92 10.76 58.07
CA ALA A 11 -16.98 10.32 57.06
C ALA A 11 -17.60 10.61 55.67
N VAL A 12 -16.98 11.53 54.92
CA VAL A 12 -17.38 11.82 53.54
C VAL A 12 -16.66 10.84 52.63
N ALA A 13 -17.40 9.89 52.06
CA ALA A 13 -16.87 8.93 51.12
C ALA A 13 -16.48 9.61 49.80
N SER A 14 -15.26 9.37 49.32
CA SER A 14 -14.77 9.83 48.03
C SER A 14 -15.47 9.04 46.91
N ALA A 15 -16.19 9.75 46.03
CA ALA A 15 -16.78 9.15 44.84
C ALA A 15 -15.70 8.76 43.81
N PRO A 16 -15.81 7.61 43.12
CA PRO A 16 -14.85 7.22 42.10
C PRO A 16 -15.01 8.10 40.86
N VAL A 17 -13.88 8.54 40.32
CA VAL A 17 -13.80 9.25 39.04
C VAL A 17 -14.16 8.28 37.92
N ALA A 18 -15.24 8.57 37.19
CA ALA A 18 -15.64 7.80 36.01
C ALA A 18 -14.59 7.98 34.91
N VAL A 19 -13.93 6.88 34.53
CA VAL A 19 -13.06 6.82 33.35
C VAL A 19 -13.96 6.90 32.11
N PRO A 20 -13.73 7.82 31.16
CA PRO A 20 -14.55 7.88 29.95
C PRO A 20 -14.37 6.59 29.15
N ALA A 21 -15.49 5.95 28.82
CA ALA A 21 -15.52 4.75 28.01
C ALA A 21 -14.87 5.04 26.64
N ALA A 22 -13.92 4.21 26.24
CA ALA A 22 -13.38 4.22 24.89
C ALA A 22 -14.53 4.06 23.88
N PRO A 23 -14.51 4.77 22.74
CA PRO A 23 -15.53 4.61 21.71
C PRO A 23 -15.59 3.14 21.26
N PRO A 24 -16.79 2.61 20.93
CA PRO A 24 -16.92 1.24 20.49
C PRO A 24 -16.04 1.01 19.27
N ALA A 25 -15.27 -0.08 19.28
CA ALA A 25 -14.51 -0.51 18.13
C ALA A 25 -15.51 -0.75 16.98
N VAL A 26 -15.52 0.17 16.00
CA VAL A 26 -16.26 0.00 14.77
C VAL A 26 -15.65 -1.23 14.10
N SER A 27 -16.41 -2.33 14.05
CA SER A 27 -16.00 -3.49 13.28
C SER A 27 -15.71 -3.01 11.86
N PRO A 28 -14.52 -3.30 11.32
CA PRO A 28 -14.19 -2.86 9.98
C PRO A 28 -15.22 -3.45 9.01
N SER A 29 -15.99 -2.57 8.37
CA SER A 29 -16.95 -2.92 7.36
C SER A 29 -16.31 -2.75 5.98
N GLY A 30 -16.80 -3.49 4.98
CA GLY A 30 -16.26 -3.43 3.62
C GLY A 30 -16.29 -2.03 3.00
N ASN A 31 -17.05 -1.08 3.56
CA ASN A 31 -17.10 0.30 3.09
C ASN A 31 -16.02 1.24 3.68
N ASP A 32 -15.19 0.78 4.61
CA ASP A 32 -14.10 1.57 5.20
C ASP A 32 -12.77 1.30 4.48
N SER A 33 -12.39 2.21 3.58
CA SER A 33 -11.11 2.14 2.87
C SER A 33 -9.91 2.20 3.81
N ALA A 34 -10.00 2.92 4.93
CA ALA A 34 -8.91 3.02 5.88
C ALA A 34 -8.71 1.70 6.62
N ALA A 35 -9.79 1.01 7.00
CA ALA A 35 -9.71 -0.34 7.57
C ALA A 35 -9.09 -1.34 6.60
N ALA A 36 -9.52 -1.33 5.33
CA ALA A 36 -8.94 -2.19 4.29
C ALA A 36 -7.45 -1.92 4.10
N LEU A 37 -7.01 -0.65 4.02
CA LEU A 37 -5.60 -0.30 3.90
C LEU A 37 -4.77 -0.70 5.13
N ARG A 38 -5.32 -0.61 6.35
CA ARG A 38 -4.63 -1.11 7.55
C ARG A 38 -4.43 -2.63 7.51
N GLN A 39 -5.45 -3.37 7.08
CA GLN A 39 -5.32 -4.82 6.89
C GLN A 39 -4.33 -5.16 5.77
N LEU A 40 -4.33 -4.40 4.66
CA LEU A 40 -3.36 -4.54 3.58
C LEU A 40 -1.94 -4.33 4.10
N ALA A 41 -1.70 -3.30 4.92
CA ALA A 41 -0.39 -3.04 5.52
C ALA A 41 0.10 -4.21 6.40
N GLY A 42 -0.83 -4.93 7.03
CA GLY A 42 -0.53 -6.17 7.77
C GLY A 42 0.13 -7.24 6.89
N LEU A 43 -0.27 -7.38 5.62
CA LEU A 43 0.37 -8.29 4.66
C LEU A 43 1.82 -7.88 4.33
N TRP A 44 2.17 -6.61 4.55
CA TRP A 44 3.51 -6.05 4.40
C TRP A 44 4.32 -6.06 5.71
N GLY A 45 3.78 -6.66 6.77
CA GLY A 45 4.40 -6.74 8.09
C GLY A 45 4.31 -5.44 8.90
N LEU A 46 3.36 -4.55 8.57
CA LEU A 46 3.19 -3.27 9.26
C LEU A 46 1.82 -3.20 9.94
N THR A 47 1.81 -2.90 11.24
CA THR A 47 0.58 -2.65 11.99
C THR A 47 0.32 -1.15 12.07
N LEU A 48 -0.78 -0.71 11.46
CA LEU A 48 -1.21 0.69 11.43
C LEU A 48 -2.40 0.88 12.36
N THR A 49 -2.28 1.68 13.42
CA THR A 49 -3.31 1.83 14.45
C THR A 49 -4.12 3.13 14.34
N ALA A 50 -3.51 4.22 13.86
CA ALA A 50 -4.13 5.53 13.81
C ALA A 50 -3.64 6.37 12.61
N GLY A 51 -4.40 7.45 12.33
CA GLY A 51 -4.13 8.37 11.22
C GLY A 51 -4.53 7.81 9.86
N ASP A 52 -4.18 8.58 8.83
CA ASP A 52 -4.32 8.17 7.43
C ASP A 52 -3.32 7.03 7.11
N PRO A 53 -3.78 5.85 6.66
CA PRO A 53 -2.92 4.68 6.47
C PRO A 53 -1.75 4.92 5.51
N CYS A 54 -1.95 5.69 4.44
CA CYS A 54 -0.90 5.94 3.45
C CYS A 54 0.22 6.82 4.02
N SER A 55 -0.13 7.90 4.71
CA SER A 55 0.84 8.78 5.36
C SER A 55 1.59 8.09 6.51
N THR A 56 0.90 7.27 7.30
CA THR A 56 1.54 6.51 8.40
C THR A 56 2.47 5.42 7.84
N ALA A 57 2.05 4.69 6.80
CA ALA A 57 2.88 3.67 6.15
C ALA A 57 4.15 4.26 5.53
N ALA A 58 4.06 5.47 4.95
CA ALA A 58 5.20 6.14 4.32
C ALA A 58 6.35 6.40 5.30
N ARG A 59 6.06 6.60 6.60
CA ARG A 59 7.07 6.76 7.66
C ARG A 59 7.91 5.49 7.88
N ALA A 60 7.37 4.33 7.50
CA ALA A 60 8.04 3.03 7.52
C ALA A 60 8.57 2.61 6.13
N ASN A 61 8.80 3.56 5.22
CA ASN A 61 9.23 3.33 3.83
C ASN A 61 8.27 2.43 3.01
N LEU A 62 6.98 2.44 3.37
CA LEU A 62 5.95 1.72 2.64
C LEU A 62 4.99 2.74 2.01
N ARG A 63 5.07 2.93 0.70
CA ARG A 63 4.31 3.96 -0.02
C ARG A 63 3.03 3.39 -0.61
N CYS A 64 1.96 4.18 -0.58
CA CYS A 64 0.77 3.89 -1.37
C CYS A 64 1.01 4.25 -2.84
N LEU A 65 0.58 3.36 -3.73
CA LEU A 65 0.30 3.66 -5.13
C LEU A 65 -1.21 3.55 -5.31
N GLN A 66 -1.86 4.69 -5.55
CA GLN A 66 -3.25 4.77 -6.00
C GLN A 66 -3.23 4.93 -7.52
N ALA A 67 -3.91 4.06 -8.25
CA ALA A 67 -3.89 4.09 -9.70
C ALA A 67 -5.21 3.60 -10.30
N LYS A 68 -5.48 4.12 -11.50
CA LYS A 68 -6.48 3.56 -12.41
C LYS A 68 -5.85 2.44 -13.23
N GLY A 69 -6.63 1.41 -13.50
CA GLY A 69 -6.21 0.26 -14.27
C GLY A 69 -7.09 -0.96 -14.04
N GLY A 70 -7.07 -1.90 -14.98
CA GLY A 70 -7.82 -3.16 -14.91
C GLY A 70 -7.18 -4.19 -13.98
N ILE A 71 -7.78 -5.39 -13.90
CA ILE A 71 -7.16 -6.51 -13.15
C ILE A 71 -5.79 -6.87 -13.72
N GLU A 72 -5.56 -6.69 -15.02
CA GLU A 72 -4.25 -6.92 -15.65
C GLU A 72 -3.17 -5.92 -15.19
N ASP A 73 -3.53 -4.66 -14.88
CA ASP A 73 -2.59 -3.73 -14.25
C ASP A 73 -2.18 -4.22 -12.86
N VAL A 74 -3.13 -4.72 -12.08
CA VAL A 74 -2.87 -5.27 -10.74
C VAL A 74 -2.02 -6.53 -10.84
N ARG A 75 -2.31 -7.41 -11.80
CA ARG A 75 -1.52 -8.61 -12.12
C ARG A 75 -0.09 -8.25 -12.50
N LEU A 76 0.10 -7.24 -13.35
CA LEU A 76 1.42 -6.76 -13.76
C LEU A 76 2.24 -6.25 -12.58
N LEU A 77 1.58 -5.57 -11.64
CA LEU A 77 2.22 -5.09 -10.42
C LEU A 77 2.39 -6.17 -9.35
N ASP A 78 1.87 -7.38 -9.52
CA ASP A 78 2.09 -8.57 -8.67
C ASP A 78 2.23 -8.25 -7.17
N ARG A 79 1.23 -7.53 -6.64
CA ARG A 79 1.19 -7.09 -5.24
C ARG A 79 -0.22 -7.16 -4.70
N PRO A 80 -0.40 -7.54 -3.42
CA PRO A 80 -1.68 -7.38 -2.75
C PRO A 80 -2.19 -5.95 -2.91
N ALA A 81 -3.47 -5.82 -3.23
CA ALA A 81 -4.07 -4.52 -3.53
C ALA A 81 -5.46 -4.43 -2.92
N MET A 82 -5.82 -3.23 -2.46
CA MET A 82 -7.20 -2.88 -2.17
C MET A 82 -7.87 -2.49 -3.49
N LEU A 83 -8.96 -3.17 -3.80
CA LEU A 83 -9.82 -2.90 -4.95
C LEU A 83 -11.12 -2.26 -4.46
N LYS A 84 -11.67 -1.33 -5.23
CA LYS A 84 -13.03 -0.85 -5.03
C LYS A 84 -13.98 -1.56 -6.00
N LEU A 85 -15.01 -2.18 -5.45
CA LEU A 85 -16.05 -2.88 -6.18
C LEU A 85 -17.34 -2.04 -6.22
N HIS A 86 -18.12 -2.20 -7.29
CA HIS A 86 -19.35 -1.46 -7.56
C HIS A 86 -20.62 -2.31 -7.30
N ASP A 87 -20.56 -3.23 -6.34
CA ASP A 87 -21.61 -4.23 -6.08
C ASP A 87 -22.86 -3.65 -5.45
N ASP A 88 -22.68 -2.54 -4.73
CA ASP A 88 -23.72 -1.86 -3.99
C ASP A 88 -23.84 -0.42 -4.56
N PRO A 89 -25.05 -0.01 -5.00
CA PRO A 89 -25.27 1.31 -5.57
C PRO A 89 -25.23 2.44 -4.52
N VAL A 90 -25.26 2.13 -3.23
CA VAL A 90 -25.37 3.07 -2.11
C VAL A 90 -24.03 3.27 -1.41
N ALA A 91 -23.19 2.23 -1.29
CA ALA A 91 -21.90 2.33 -0.60
C ALA A 91 -20.75 1.63 -1.36
N PRO A 92 -19.55 2.22 -1.41
CA PRO A 92 -18.39 1.55 -2.01
C PRO A 92 -18.04 0.30 -1.21
N ASN A 93 -17.66 -0.78 -1.90
CA ASN A 93 -17.19 -2.01 -1.27
C ASN A 93 -15.71 -2.21 -1.56
N TYR A 94 -14.86 -2.08 -0.55
CA TYR A 94 -13.43 -2.28 -0.60
C TYR A 94 -13.07 -3.70 -0.20
N VAL A 95 -12.30 -4.36 -1.06
CA VAL A 95 -11.78 -5.72 -0.82
C VAL A 95 -10.28 -5.74 -1.02
N LEU A 96 -9.59 -6.64 -0.32
CA LEU A 96 -8.18 -6.92 -0.58
C LEU A 96 -8.07 -8.09 -1.53
N LEU A 97 -7.43 -7.89 -2.67
CA LEU A 97 -6.94 -8.97 -3.52
C LEU A 97 -5.63 -9.49 -2.92
N THR A 98 -5.62 -10.75 -2.49
CA THR A 98 -4.46 -11.36 -1.81
C THR A 98 -3.82 -12.49 -2.61
N ALA A 99 -4.53 -13.05 -3.59
CA ALA A 99 -4.00 -14.00 -4.57
C ALA A 99 -4.68 -13.79 -5.91
N LEU A 100 -3.93 -14.03 -6.99
CA LEU A 100 -4.41 -13.89 -8.36
C LEU A 100 -3.65 -14.89 -9.26
N ASP A 101 -4.15 -16.12 -9.34
CA ASP A 101 -3.67 -17.12 -10.28
C ASP A 101 -4.43 -17.02 -11.61
N GLY A 102 -4.13 -17.86 -12.60
CA GLY A 102 -4.63 -17.75 -13.97
C GLY A 102 -6.09 -17.28 -14.08
N GLU A 103 -7.03 -18.04 -13.51
CA GLU A 103 -8.46 -17.74 -13.57
C GLU A 103 -9.11 -17.50 -12.20
N GLN A 104 -8.38 -17.68 -11.09
CA GLN A 104 -8.93 -17.47 -9.76
C GLN A 104 -8.31 -16.24 -9.08
N ALA A 105 -9.17 -15.53 -8.37
CA ALA A 105 -8.82 -14.42 -7.49
C ALA A 105 -9.26 -14.76 -6.07
N THR A 106 -8.40 -14.48 -5.09
CA THR A 106 -8.76 -14.58 -3.67
C THR A 106 -8.90 -13.18 -3.10
N ILE A 107 -10.08 -12.88 -2.57
CA ILE A 107 -10.40 -11.59 -1.96
C ILE A 107 -10.72 -11.73 -0.49
N VAL A 108 -10.43 -10.68 0.29
CA VAL A 108 -10.74 -10.59 1.71
C VAL A 108 -11.39 -9.23 1.99
N VAL A 109 -12.55 -9.23 2.63
CA VAL A 109 -13.17 -8.01 3.17
C VAL A 109 -12.49 -7.70 4.51
N ALA A 110 -12.34 -6.42 4.86
CA ALA A 110 -11.74 -6.05 6.14
C ALA A 110 -12.44 -6.75 7.33
N GLY A 111 -11.69 -7.47 8.17
CA GLY A 111 -12.25 -8.27 9.29
C GLY A 111 -13.09 -9.51 8.89
N GLY A 112 -13.20 -9.80 7.59
CA GLY A 112 -13.96 -10.93 7.05
C GLY A 112 -13.11 -12.16 6.72
N GLN A 113 -13.79 -13.20 6.24
CA GLN A 113 -13.15 -14.42 5.73
C GLN A 113 -12.67 -14.26 4.28
N SER A 114 -11.66 -15.03 3.93
CA SER A 114 -11.17 -15.16 2.56
C SER A 114 -12.21 -15.84 1.66
N ARG A 115 -12.35 -15.35 0.42
CA ARG A 115 -13.25 -15.88 -0.60
C ARG A 115 -12.53 -15.99 -1.93
N THR A 116 -12.71 -17.11 -2.61
CA THR A 116 -12.17 -17.33 -3.95
C THR A 116 -13.28 -17.21 -4.98
N LEU A 117 -13.01 -16.49 -6.08
CA LEU A 117 -13.92 -16.27 -7.20
C LEU A 117 -13.14 -16.26 -8.51
N SER A 118 -13.84 -16.38 -9.64
CA SER A 118 -13.17 -16.24 -10.93
C SER A 118 -12.71 -14.81 -11.17
N VAL A 119 -11.61 -14.65 -11.90
CA VAL A 119 -11.09 -13.35 -12.36
C VAL A 119 -12.16 -12.60 -13.15
N ALA A 120 -12.94 -13.31 -13.97
CA ALA A 120 -14.06 -12.73 -14.72
C ALA A 120 -15.15 -12.15 -13.78
N ALA A 121 -15.52 -12.88 -12.72
CA ALA A 121 -16.50 -12.40 -11.75
C ALA A 121 -15.99 -11.19 -10.95
N LEU A 122 -14.68 -11.15 -10.64
CA LEU A 122 -14.06 -9.99 -10.01
C LEU A 122 -14.03 -8.79 -10.96
N ALA A 123 -13.59 -8.99 -12.20
CA ALA A 123 -13.49 -7.93 -13.21
C ALA A 123 -14.84 -7.30 -13.52
N ALA A 124 -15.93 -8.09 -13.56
CA ALA A 124 -17.29 -7.60 -13.79
C ALA A 124 -17.84 -6.70 -12.66
N ARG A 125 -17.16 -6.67 -11.50
CA ARG A 125 -17.55 -5.94 -10.28
C ARG A 125 -16.58 -4.82 -9.93
N TYR A 126 -15.44 -4.75 -10.60
CA TYR A 126 -14.33 -3.88 -10.25
C TYR A 126 -14.49 -2.49 -10.90
N ASP A 127 -14.29 -1.42 -10.13
CA ASP A 127 -14.54 -0.06 -10.62
C ASP A 127 -13.43 0.51 -11.53
N GLY A 128 -12.26 -0.14 -11.55
CA GLY A 128 -11.09 0.33 -12.29
C GLY A 128 -10.07 1.12 -11.47
N GLU A 129 -10.27 1.27 -10.16
CA GLU A 129 -9.32 1.88 -9.23
C GLU A 129 -8.79 0.90 -8.18
N PHE A 130 -7.46 0.89 -8.00
CA PHE A 130 -6.80 0.11 -6.96
C PHE A 130 -5.81 0.93 -6.16
N THR A 131 -5.57 0.50 -4.92
CA THR A 131 -4.46 0.97 -4.09
C THR A 131 -3.60 -0.21 -3.69
N THR A 132 -2.29 -0.11 -3.90
CA THR A 132 -1.32 -1.09 -3.39
C THR A 132 -0.22 -0.40 -2.61
N PHE A 133 0.48 -1.15 -1.76
CA PHE A 133 1.70 -0.67 -1.13
C PHE A 133 2.93 -1.09 -1.94
N TRP A 134 4.03 -0.37 -1.78
CA TRP A 134 5.32 -0.76 -2.34
C TRP A 134 6.47 -0.09 -1.58
N ARG A 135 7.66 -0.68 -1.60
CA ARG A 135 8.85 -0.07 -1.00
C ARG A 135 9.60 0.76 -2.02
N ALA A 136 9.87 2.01 -1.67
CA ALA A 136 10.73 2.86 -2.47
C ALA A 136 12.22 2.62 -2.16
N PRO A 137 13.12 2.81 -3.13
CA PRO A 137 14.55 2.93 -2.84
C PRO A 137 14.83 4.09 -1.89
N ARG A 138 15.90 3.96 -1.10
CA ARG A 138 16.27 4.94 -0.06
C ARG A 138 16.41 6.36 -0.61
N ALA A 139 17.00 6.48 -1.78
CA ALA A 139 16.95 7.70 -2.58
C ALA A 139 15.86 7.50 -3.63
N TRP A 140 14.80 8.28 -3.55
CA TRP A 140 13.68 8.24 -4.48
C TRP A 140 12.97 9.59 -4.51
N ARG A 141 12.46 9.94 -5.70
CA ARG A 141 11.54 11.04 -5.96
C ARG A 141 10.35 10.50 -6.76
N ASP A 142 9.23 11.23 -6.78
CA ASP A 142 8.00 10.76 -7.43
C ASP A 142 8.21 10.26 -8.86
N GLU A 143 9.00 11.00 -9.65
CA GLU A 143 9.35 10.63 -11.01
C GLU A 143 10.78 11.06 -11.35
N VAL A 144 11.55 10.15 -11.96
CA VAL A 144 12.84 10.44 -12.58
C VAL A 144 12.65 10.66 -14.08
N ARG A 145 13.02 11.85 -14.57
CA ARG A 145 12.80 12.35 -15.93
C ARG A 145 14.12 12.68 -16.63
N GLY A 146 14.07 12.88 -17.95
CA GLY A 146 15.27 13.16 -18.76
C GLY A 146 16.05 14.36 -18.23
N GLY A 147 17.37 14.20 -18.08
CA GLY A 147 18.26 15.21 -17.52
C GLY A 147 18.36 15.21 -15.98
N ASP A 148 17.48 14.51 -15.27
CA ASP A 148 17.62 14.36 -13.81
C ASP A 148 18.93 13.66 -13.44
N GLN A 149 19.47 14.01 -12.29
CA GLN A 149 20.68 13.42 -11.72
C GLN A 149 20.49 13.17 -10.22
N GLY A 150 21.25 12.23 -9.66
CA GLY A 150 21.26 11.95 -8.23
C GLY A 150 21.24 10.46 -7.90
N ALA A 151 21.21 10.14 -6.61
CA ALA A 151 21.34 8.77 -6.12
C ALA A 151 20.21 7.82 -6.58
N ASP A 152 19.03 8.35 -6.90
CA ASP A 152 17.91 7.61 -7.48
C ASP A 152 18.10 7.32 -8.98
N VAL A 153 18.73 8.22 -9.72
CA VAL A 153 19.17 7.99 -11.11
C VAL A 153 20.28 6.95 -11.15
N ASP A 154 21.26 7.03 -10.25
CA ASP A 154 22.31 6.01 -10.12
C ASP A 154 21.73 4.64 -9.75
N TRP A 155 20.74 4.62 -8.86
CA TRP A 155 20.01 3.39 -8.54
C TRP A 155 19.30 2.82 -9.78
N LEU A 156 18.59 3.66 -10.53
CA LEU A 156 17.89 3.26 -11.76
C LEU A 156 18.87 2.70 -12.80
N ALA A 157 19.98 3.40 -13.04
CA ALA A 157 21.00 3.01 -14.01
C ALA A 157 21.62 1.66 -13.66
N ARG A 158 22.02 1.47 -12.39
CA ARG A 158 22.60 0.20 -11.91
C ARG A 158 21.59 -0.94 -12.00
N ARG A 159 20.32 -0.67 -11.69
CA ARG A 159 19.27 -1.70 -11.73
C ARG A 159 18.98 -2.16 -13.15
N LEU A 160 18.88 -1.23 -14.10
CA LEU A 160 18.74 -1.57 -15.51
C LEU A 160 19.97 -2.33 -16.03
N ALA A 161 21.18 -1.91 -15.65
CA ALA A 161 22.41 -2.63 -16.04
C ALA A 161 22.42 -4.07 -15.52
N GLN A 162 21.99 -4.31 -14.27
CA GLN A 162 21.85 -5.67 -13.71
C GLN A 162 20.87 -6.53 -14.50
N ILE A 163 19.67 -6.00 -14.80
CA ILE A 163 18.62 -6.74 -15.52
C ILE A 163 19.08 -7.13 -16.93
N TYR A 164 19.84 -6.27 -17.60
CA TYR A 164 20.35 -6.51 -18.95
C TYR A 164 21.77 -7.12 -18.97
N ALA A 165 22.31 -7.53 -17.82
CA ALA A 165 23.66 -8.08 -17.69
C ALA A 165 24.76 -7.19 -18.32
N LEU A 166 24.64 -5.87 -18.15
CA LEU A 166 25.58 -4.86 -18.64
C LEU A 166 26.61 -4.48 -17.55
N PRO A 167 27.78 -3.91 -17.93
CA PRO A 167 28.73 -3.37 -16.98
C PRO A 167 28.11 -2.33 -16.04
N LYS A 168 28.64 -2.22 -14.82
CA LYS A 168 28.20 -1.20 -13.86
C LYS A 168 28.40 0.20 -14.48
N PRO A 169 27.34 1.03 -14.59
CA PRO A 169 27.48 2.39 -15.09
C PRO A 169 28.28 3.26 -14.12
N PRO A 170 28.93 4.34 -14.59
CA PRO A 170 29.49 5.35 -13.71
C PRO A 170 28.42 5.95 -12.81
N ASP A 171 28.78 6.26 -11.57
CA ASP A 171 27.88 6.95 -10.65
C ASP A 171 27.81 8.45 -11.00
N ASN A 172 26.79 9.15 -10.51
CA ASN A 172 26.53 10.56 -10.69
C ASN A 172 26.37 11.01 -12.16
N GLN A 173 25.76 10.16 -12.99
CA GLN A 173 25.39 10.51 -14.37
C GLN A 173 23.92 10.96 -14.43
N PRO A 174 23.56 11.89 -15.32
CA PRO A 174 22.16 12.23 -15.54
C PRO A 174 21.41 11.09 -16.25
N LEU A 175 20.07 11.16 -16.25
CA LEU A 175 19.22 10.39 -17.15
C LEU A 175 19.39 10.92 -18.57
N ASP A 176 20.54 10.60 -19.16
CA ASP A 176 20.94 10.97 -20.51
C ASP A 176 20.15 10.19 -21.57
N ALA A 177 20.43 10.47 -22.85
CA ALA A 177 19.74 9.83 -23.96
C ALA A 177 19.92 8.30 -23.98
N ALA A 178 21.10 7.80 -23.58
CA ALA A 178 21.41 6.37 -23.61
C ALA A 178 20.67 5.62 -22.49
N LEU A 179 20.70 6.16 -21.26
CA LEU A 179 19.97 5.59 -20.13
C LEU A 179 18.45 5.71 -20.35
N ARG A 180 17.97 6.84 -20.87
CA ARG A 180 16.55 7.02 -21.19
C ARG A 180 16.07 6.05 -22.27
N LYS A 181 16.88 5.77 -23.29
CA LYS A 181 16.57 4.74 -24.29
C LYS A 181 16.40 3.37 -23.64
N ARG A 182 17.30 2.98 -22.74
CA ARG A 182 17.20 1.71 -22.00
C ARG A 182 15.98 1.65 -21.09
N LEU A 183 15.63 2.78 -20.47
CA LEU A 183 14.40 2.89 -19.68
C LEU A 183 13.14 2.68 -20.54
N LEU A 184 13.10 3.25 -21.74
CA LEU A 184 11.99 3.05 -22.70
C LEU A 184 11.88 1.57 -23.11
N GLU A 185 13.00 0.94 -23.45
CA GLU A 185 13.06 -0.48 -23.80
C GLU A 185 12.58 -1.37 -22.64
N PHE A 186 12.98 -1.05 -21.41
CA PHE A 186 12.50 -1.72 -20.22
C PHE A 186 10.99 -1.54 -20.04
N GLN A 187 10.49 -0.31 -20.09
CA GLN A 187 9.06 -0.04 -19.93
C GLN A 187 8.23 -0.81 -20.96
N ALA A 188 8.63 -0.78 -22.23
CA ALA A 188 7.94 -1.52 -23.29
C ALA A 188 7.96 -3.04 -23.05
N ALA A 189 9.13 -3.60 -22.73
CA ALA A 189 9.28 -5.03 -22.44
C ALA A 189 8.49 -5.48 -21.19
N GLN A 190 8.21 -4.54 -20.28
CA GLN A 190 7.46 -4.79 -19.05
C GLN A 190 5.98 -4.38 -19.13
N ASN A 191 5.44 -4.15 -20.34
CA ASN A 191 4.05 -3.71 -20.54
C ASN A 191 3.67 -2.46 -19.71
N LEU A 192 4.65 -1.59 -19.46
CA LEU A 192 4.46 -0.28 -18.85
C LEU A 192 4.31 0.77 -19.94
N LYS A 193 3.82 1.96 -19.55
CA LYS A 193 3.88 3.14 -20.41
C LYS A 193 5.35 3.47 -20.71
N ALA A 194 5.75 3.36 -21.97
CA ALA A 194 7.10 3.64 -22.43
C ALA A 194 7.28 5.15 -22.74
N ASP A 195 7.31 5.98 -21.71
CA ASP A 195 7.51 7.43 -21.82
C ASP A 195 8.92 7.92 -21.42
N GLY A 196 9.76 7.01 -20.93
CA GLY A 196 11.10 7.32 -20.46
C GLY A 196 11.10 8.12 -19.16
N VAL A 197 10.01 8.02 -18.39
CA VAL A 197 9.86 8.58 -17.04
C VAL A 197 9.73 7.42 -16.05
N ALA A 198 10.66 7.32 -15.10
CA ALA A 198 10.61 6.30 -14.08
C ALA A 198 9.76 6.79 -12.89
N GLY A 199 8.47 6.41 -12.90
CA GLY A 199 7.53 6.60 -11.79
C GLY A 199 7.31 5.32 -10.95
N PRO A 200 6.34 5.32 -10.01
CA PRO A 200 6.12 4.21 -9.08
C PRO A 200 5.96 2.83 -9.74
N LYS A 201 5.14 2.72 -10.81
CA LYS A 201 4.94 1.46 -11.54
C LYS A 201 6.26 0.92 -12.11
N THR A 202 7.14 1.80 -12.61
CA THR A 202 8.47 1.43 -13.10
C THR A 202 9.37 0.92 -11.97
N PHE A 203 9.45 1.64 -10.84
CA PHE A 203 10.24 1.21 -9.68
C PHE A 203 9.76 -0.12 -9.11
N ILE A 204 8.44 -0.34 -9.05
CA ILE A 204 7.85 -1.62 -8.63
C ILE A 204 8.35 -2.77 -9.51
N ARG A 205 8.28 -2.64 -10.85
CA ARG A 205 8.75 -3.69 -11.77
C ARG A 205 10.26 -3.92 -11.66
N LEU A 206 11.04 -2.85 -11.49
CA LEU A 206 12.49 -2.95 -11.27
C LEU A 206 12.81 -3.68 -9.96
N TYR A 207 12.05 -3.46 -8.89
CA TYR A 207 12.21 -4.16 -7.61
C TYR A 207 11.92 -5.66 -7.76
N GLN A 208 10.80 -6.01 -8.38
CA GLN A 208 10.38 -7.39 -8.62
C GLN A 208 11.42 -8.18 -9.41
N LEU A 209 11.89 -7.64 -10.54
CA LEU A 209 12.80 -8.36 -11.44
C LEU A 209 14.20 -8.58 -10.90
N GLY A 210 14.63 -7.78 -9.92
CA GLY A 210 15.91 -8.04 -9.26
C GLY A 210 15.78 -8.51 -7.82
N GLY A 211 14.73 -9.30 -7.54
CA GLY A 211 14.70 -10.23 -6.41
C GLY A 211 14.40 -9.64 -5.03
N VAL A 212 13.85 -8.43 -4.93
CA VAL A 212 13.43 -7.88 -3.64
C VAL A 212 12.22 -8.69 -3.13
N GLN A 213 12.33 -9.21 -1.91
CA GLN A 213 11.25 -10.00 -1.30
C GLN A 213 10.16 -9.07 -0.78
N GLU A 214 9.01 -9.12 -1.45
CA GLU A 214 7.80 -8.38 -1.12
C GLU A 214 6.58 -9.30 -1.26
N PRO A 215 5.46 -8.98 -0.60
CA PRO A 215 4.21 -9.72 -0.79
C PRO A 215 3.81 -9.71 -2.27
N ARG A 216 3.36 -10.87 -2.76
CA ARG A 216 3.00 -11.12 -4.15
C ARG A 216 1.65 -11.78 -4.26
N LEU A 217 0.99 -11.59 -5.40
CA LEU A 217 -0.22 -12.31 -5.75
C LEU A 217 0.22 -13.67 -6.32
N ARG A 218 0.14 -14.72 -5.50
CA ARG A 218 0.41 -16.09 -5.94
C ARG A 218 -0.84 -16.94 -5.82
#